data_AF-A0A2P5K6G5-F1
#
_entry.id   AF-A0A2P5K6G5-F1
#
_cell.length_a   1.000
_cell.length_b   1.000
_cell.length_c   1.000
_cell.angle_alpha   90.00
_cell.angle_beta   90.00
_cell.angle_gamma   90.00
#
_symmetry.space_group_name_H-M   'P 1'
#
loop_
_entity.id
_entity.type
_entity.pdbx_description
1 polymer ?
#
loop_
_entity_poly.entity_id
_entity_poly.type
_entity_poly.pdbx_seq_one_letter_code
_entity_poly.pdbx_strand_id
1 'polypeptide(L)'
;MATRWILVGVEPVWRVGRARFVALWLSAWPAWGLAQIVPVPGGETRVIQTQNGLPQVDIARPSGAGVSVNHYHQFDVQAPGAILNNASAIVKTGRAGYINGNPHFGPNQSARLIVNEVHSLEASQLRGPVEVAGPRAEVVVANPSGIVVNGGGFINTSRATLTTGQPYYGADGSLAGFNVSRGLVTVHGAEFNASNIDQVDLIARAVRVNTEIYAKNLNVVSGANHVPYDTLAATTIQGDGPAPSVSIDVGQL
;
A
#
# COMPACT_ATOMS: atom_id res chain seq x y z
N MET A 1 -9.63 -34.39 -82.84
CA MET A 1 -10.05 -33.04 -83.32
C MET A 1 -10.23 -32.19 -82.07
N ALA A 2 -9.60 -31.04 -81.81
CA ALA A 2 -8.82 -30.06 -82.58
C ALA A 2 -7.78 -29.42 -81.63
N THR A 3 -6.51 -29.38 -82.02
CA THR A 3 -5.71 -28.18 -82.39
C THR A 3 -5.18 -27.37 -81.21
N ARG A 4 -3.85 -27.49 -81.00
CA ARG A 4 -3.04 -26.75 -80.04
C ARG A 4 -2.15 -25.77 -80.84
N TRP A 5 -2.29 -24.47 -80.59
CA TRP A 5 -1.43 -23.43 -81.16
C TRP A 5 -0.40 -22.95 -80.13
N ILE A 6 0.82 -22.71 -80.59
CA ILE A 6 1.88 -22.00 -79.87
C ILE A 6 1.94 -20.59 -80.44
N LEU A 7 1.98 -19.58 -79.57
CA LEU A 7 2.34 -18.20 -79.92
C LEU A 7 3.32 -17.65 -78.87
N VAL A 8 4.38 -17.03 -79.37
CA VAL A 8 5.54 -16.47 -78.64
C VAL A 8 5.39 -14.95 -78.55
N GLY A 9 5.90 -14.36 -77.46
CA GLY A 9 6.11 -12.91 -77.26
C GLY A 9 4.96 -12.24 -76.50
N VAL A 10 5.15 -11.31 -75.56
CA VAL A 10 6.23 -10.33 -75.33
C VAL A 10 6.15 -9.91 -73.85
N GLU A 11 7.27 -9.78 -73.14
CA GLU A 11 7.29 -9.23 -71.77
C GLU A 11 7.21 -7.69 -71.79
N PRO A 12 6.41 -7.08 -70.89
CA PRO A 12 6.73 -5.77 -70.36
C PRO A 12 7.07 -5.89 -68.86
N VAL A 13 8.32 -5.55 -68.57
CA VAL A 13 8.85 -5.32 -67.22
C VAL A 13 8.07 -4.19 -66.56
N TRP A 14 7.37 -4.50 -65.46
CA TRP A 14 6.94 -3.50 -64.49
C TRP A 14 7.36 -3.94 -63.09
N ARG A 15 8.39 -3.28 -62.56
CA ARG A 15 8.77 -3.33 -61.13
C ARG A 15 7.62 -2.75 -60.31
N VAL A 16 6.80 -3.60 -59.72
CA VAL A 16 5.87 -3.19 -58.66
C VAL A 16 6.57 -3.42 -57.32
N GLY A 17 6.87 -2.31 -56.64
CA GLY A 17 7.44 -2.31 -55.29
C GLY A 17 6.52 -3.06 -54.33
N ARG A 18 7.10 -3.97 -53.54
CA ARG A 18 6.39 -4.72 -52.51
C ARG A 18 5.90 -3.76 -51.44
N ALA A 19 4.58 -3.61 -51.33
CA ALA A 19 3.94 -3.09 -50.14
C ALA A 19 4.26 -4.03 -48.97
N ARG A 20 4.89 -3.51 -47.92
CA ARG A 20 4.96 -4.15 -46.61
C ARG A 20 3.99 -3.42 -45.68
N PHE A 21 2.76 -3.90 -45.60
CA PHE A 21 1.87 -3.57 -44.50
C PHE A 21 2.39 -4.32 -43.26
N VAL A 22 3.02 -3.59 -42.34
CA VAL A 22 3.28 -4.09 -40.99
C VAL A 22 2.00 -3.85 -40.20
N ALA A 23 1.20 -4.89 -40.01
CA ALA A 23 0.08 -4.86 -39.08
C ALA A 23 0.65 -4.93 -37.66
N LEU A 24 0.69 -3.78 -36.97
CA LEU A 24 1.04 -3.70 -35.55
C LEU A 24 -0.17 -4.16 -34.73
N TRP A 25 -0.17 -5.40 -34.27
CA TRP A 25 -1.17 -5.87 -33.30
C TRP A 25 -0.80 -5.31 -31.92
N LEU A 26 -1.35 -4.13 -31.58
CA LEU A 26 -1.42 -3.69 -30.19
C LEU A 26 -2.50 -4.53 -29.50
N SER A 27 -2.11 -5.72 -29.03
CA SER A 27 -2.94 -6.41 -28.04
C SER A 27 -2.93 -5.56 -26.77
N ALA A 28 -3.97 -4.76 -26.58
CA ALA A 28 -4.28 -4.18 -25.28
C ALA A 28 -4.69 -5.34 -24.36
N TRP A 29 -3.73 -5.86 -23.61
CA TRP A 29 -4.05 -6.76 -22.52
C TRP A 29 -4.87 -5.92 -21.53
N PRO A 30 -6.04 -6.39 -21.07
CA PRO A 30 -6.69 -5.72 -19.95
C PRO A 30 -5.66 -5.71 -18.82
N ALA A 31 -5.28 -4.52 -18.35
CA ALA A 31 -4.55 -4.39 -17.11
C ALA A 31 -5.55 -4.71 -16.00
N TRP A 32 -5.65 -5.98 -15.64
CA TRP A 32 -6.18 -6.35 -14.34
C TRP A 32 -5.22 -5.67 -13.37
N GLY A 33 -5.68 -4.65 -12.66
CA GLY A 33 -4.85 -3.84 -11.78
C GLY A 33 -4.07 -4.76 -10.85
N LEU A 34 -2.76 -4.90 -11.10
CA LEU A 34 -1.90 -5.65 -10.22
C LEU A 34 -1.88 -4.89 -8.90
N ALA A 35 -2.02 -5.60 -7.78
CA ALA A 35 -1.93 -4.99 -6.47
C ALA A 35 -0.59 -4.23 -6.34
N GLN A 36 -0.67 -2.93 -6.08
CA GLN A 36 0.44 -1.99 -6.22
C GLN A 36 0.35 -0.87 -5.18
N ILE A 37 1.49 -0.23 -4.89
CA ILE A 37 1.53 1.00 -4.11
C ILE A 37 1.56 2.17 -5.09
N VAL A 38 0.50 2.98 -5.10
CA VAL A 38 0.31 4.09 -6.03
C VAL A 38 0.12 5.37 -5.23
N PRO A 39 1.11 6.27 -5.21
CA PRO A 39 0.99 7.55 -4.53
C PRO A 39 0.03 8.47 -5.30
N VAL A 40 -0.61 9.40 -4.59
CA VAL A 40 -1.38 10.47 -5.22
C VAL A 40 -0.43 11.38 -6.01
N PRO A 41 -0.71 11.70 -7.29
CA PRO A 41 0.11 12.60 -8.07
C PRO A 41 0.22 14.01 -7.46
N GLY A 42 1.35 14.67 -7.69
CA GLY A 42 1.58 16.06 -7.23
C GLY A 42 2.09 16.19 -5.80
N GLY A 43 2.13 15.11 -5.01
CA GLY A 43 2.77 15.05 -3.70
C GLY A 43 4.27 14.79 -3.73
N GLU A 44 4.91 14.83 -2.56
CA GLU A 44 6.32 14.46 -2.40
C GLU A 44 6.55 12.95 -2.46
N THR A 45 5.63 12.13 -1.91
CA THR A 45 5.76 10.67 -1.85
C THR A 45 6.05 10.08 -3.22
N ARG A 46 7.16 9.33 -3.33
CA ARG A 46 7.54 8.60 -4.55
C ARG A 46 7.56 7.11 -4.28
N VAL A 47 7.21 6.33 -5.31
CA VAL A 47 7.37 4.88 -5.29
C VAL A 47 8.29 4.48 -6.42
N ILE A 48 9.37 3.79 -6.06
CA ILE A 48 10.36 3.21 -6.98
C ILE A 48 10.50 1.71 -6.71
N GLN A 49 11.28 1.03 -7.53
CA GLN A 49 11.60 -0.38 -7.35
C GLN A 49 13.01 -0.53 -6.82
N THR A 50 13.18 -1.34 -5.78
CA THR A 50 14.50 -1.74 -5.30
C THR A 50 15.18 -2.68 -6.30
N GLN A 51 16.48 -2.94 -6.09
CA GLN A 51 17.24 -3.82 -6.98
C GLN A 51 16.66 -5.25 -7.05
N ASN A 52 16.04 -5.73 -5.97
CA ASN A 52 15.37 -7.03 -5.93
C ASN A 52 13.86 -6.97 -6.23
N GLY A 53 13.36 -5.83 -6.73
CA GLY A 53 11.98 -5.70 -7.22
C GLY A 53 10.92 -5.53 -6.14
N LEU A 54 11.28 -5.05 -4.95
CA LEU A 54 10.31 -4.61 -3.96
C LEU A 54 9.90 -3.16 -4.23
N PRO A 55 8.63 -2.79 -4.00
CA PRO A 55 8.25 -1.38 -3.97
C PRO A 55 8.94 -0.69 -2.79
N GLN A 56 9.65 0.38 -3.08
CA GLN A 56 10.20 1.31 -2.11
C GLN A 56 9.44 2.63 -2.19
N VAL A 57 8.87 3.03 -1.07
CA VAL A 57 8.25 4.34 -0.86
C VAL A 57 9.30 5.28 -0.31
N ASP A 58 9.74 6.25 -1.10
CA ASP A 58 10.42 7.43 -0.58
C ASP A 58 9.35 8.34 0.02
N ILE A 59 9.25 8.30 1.35
CA ILE A 59 8.21 9.01 2.10
C ILE A 59 8.41 10.53 2.05
N ALA A 60 7.32 11.29 2.18
CA ALA A 60 7.35 12.75 2.23
C ALA A 60 8.15 13.27 3.44
N ARG A 61 8.59 14.53 3.37
CA ARG A 61 9.27 15.18 4.51
C ARG A 61 8.36 15.20 5.75
N PRO A 62 8.88 14.89 6.94
CA PRO A 62 8.08 14.98 8.15
C PRO A 62 7.74 16.44 8.50
N SER A 63 6.61 16.63 9.17
CA SER A 63 6.22 17.88 9.83
C SER A 63 7.18 18.25 10.98
N GLY A 64 6.98 19.43 11.59
CA GLY A 64 7.71 19.83 12.79
C GLY A 64 7.52 18.88 13.97
N ALA A 65 6.38 18.17 14.02
CA ALA A 65 6.11 17.11 14.98
C ALA A 65 6.79 15.76 14.64
N GLY A 66 7.47 15.65 13.49
CA GLY A 66 8.13 14.43 13.06
C GLY A 66 7.22 13.43 12.32
N VAL A 67 6.06 13.89 11.82
CA VAL A 67 5.07 13.04 11.12
C VAL A 67 5.21 13.19 9.61
N SER A 68 5.52 12.10 8.91
CA SER A 68 5.48 12.03 7.45
C SER A 68 4.12 11.51 7.00
N VAL A 69 3.34 12.35 6.31
CA VAL A 69 2.03 11.99 5.78
C VAL A 69 2.16 11.68 4.28
N ASN A 70 1.72 10.49 3.90
CA ASN A 70 1.85 9.96 2.55
C ASN A 70 0.47 9.55 2.04
N HIS A 71 0.08 10.09 0.88
CA HIS A 71 -1.25 9.85 0.30
C HIS A 71 -1.17 8.91 -0.89
N TYR A 72 -2.12 7.98 -0.96
CA TYR A 72 -2.15 6.92 -1.97
C TYR A 72 -3.54 6.78 -2.60
N HIS A 73 -3.58 6.39 -3.87
CA HIS A 73 -4.78 5.78 -4.46
C HIS A 73 -4.86 4.28 -4.17
N GLN A 74 -3.72 3.66 -3.87
CA GLN A 74 -3.64 2.24 -3.53
C GLN A 74 -2.40 2.01 -2.68
N PHE A 75 -2.55 1.25 -1.59
CA PHE A 75 -1.44 0.82 -0.76
C PHE A 75 -1.61 -0.67 -0.48
N ASP A 76 -1.14 -1.49 -1.42
CA ASP A 76 -1.17 -2.93 -1.32
C ASP A 76 0.25 -3.48 -1.24
N VAL A 77 0.50 -4.32 -0.23
CA VAL A 77 1.79 -4.94 0.05
C VAL A 77 1.69 -6.41 -0.34
N GLN A 78 2.49 -6.83 -1.32
CA GLN A 78 2.55 -8.24 -1.72
C GLN A 78 3.40 -9.06 -0.74
N ALA A 79 3.32 -10.39 -0.84
CA ALA A 79 4.04 -11.31 0.05
C ALA A 79 5.54 -11.02 0.22
N PRO A 80 6.29 -10.61 -0.82
CA PRO A 80 7.70 -10.22 -0.65
C PRO A 80 7.93 -9.00 0.26
N GLY A 81 6.91 -8.16 0.44
CA GLY A 81 6.93 -6.96 1.29
C GLY A 81 7.06 -5.64 0.54
N ALA A 82 7.18 -4.56 1.31
CA ALA A 82 7.41 -3.20 0.84
C ALA A 82 8.37 -2.45 1.77
N ILE A 83 9.09 -1.46 1.23
CA ILE A 83 10.01 -0.61 1.99
C ILE A 83 9.42 0.78 2.14
N LEU A 84 9.45 1.33 3.36
CA LEU A 84 9.28 2.76 3.65
C LEU A 84 10.66 3.35 3.90
N ASN A 85 11.17 4.15 2.96
CA ASN A 85 12.51 4.73 3.04
C ASN A 85 12.54 5.95 3.96
N ASN A 86 12.88 5.72 5.23
CA ASN A 86 13.04 6.75 6.26
C ASN A 86 14.51 7.18 6.44
N ALA A 87 15.43 6.74 5.58
CA ALA A 87 16.86 6.99 5.74
C ALA A 87 17.30 8.30 5.07
N SER A 88 18.23 9.05 5.68
CA SER A 88 18.86 10.23 5.06
C SER A 88 20.14 9.91 4.27
N ALA A 89 20.61 8.66 4.34
CA ALA A 89 21.81 8.16 3.68
C ALA A 89 21.62 6.70 3.28
N ILE A 90 22.60 6.13 2.56
CA ILE A 90 22.60 4.72 2.17
C ILE A 90 22.42 3.84 3.43
N VAL A 91 21.49 2.89 3.36
CA VAL A 91 21.19 1.98 4.48
C VAL A 91 20.99 0.56 3.98
N LYS A 92 21.35 -0.41 4.81
CA LYS A 92 21.03 -1.82 4.59
C LYS A 92 19.65 -2.13 5.15
N THR A 93 18.79 -2.71 4.32
CA THR A 93 17.48 -3.23 4.69
C THR A 93 17.55 -4.74 4.91
N GLY A 94 16.58 -5.28 5.65
CA GLY A 94 16.39 -6.72 5.83
C GLY A 94 15.80 -7.40 4.60
N ARG A 95 15.01 -6.68 3.77
CA ARG A 95 14.30 -7.27 2.63
C ARG A 95 14.85 -6.90 1.25
N ALA A 96 15.51 -5.75 1.09
CA ALA A 96 15.92 -5.23 -0.22
C ALA A 96 17.45 -5.07 -0.42
N GLY A 97 18.27 -5.46 0.56
CA GLY A 97 19.70 -5.16 0.53
C GLY A 97 19.98 -3.69 0.78
N TYR A 98 21.00 -3.11 0.12
CA TYR A 98 21.31 -1.70 0.27
C TYR A 98 20.41 -0.84 -0.62
N ILE A 99 19.87 0.23 -0.04
CA ILE A 99 19.13 1.27 -0.76
C ILE A 99 19.79 2.63 -0.51
N ASN A 100 19.59 3.57 -1.43
CA ASN A 100 19.97 4.97 -1.21
C ASN A 100 19.08 5.62 -0.15
N GLY A 101 19.60 6.68 0.47
CA GLY A 101 18.79 7.54 1.32
C GLY A 101 17.63 8.17 0.54
N ASN A 102 16.56 8.48 1.25
CA ASN A 102 15.39 9.15 0.73
C ASN A 102 15.83 10.52 0.14
N PRO A 103 15.59 10.79 -1.16
CA PRO A 103 16.03 12.01 -1.81
C PRO A 103 15.35 13.28 -1.27
N HIS A 104 14.27 13.14 -0.50
CA HIS A 104 13.62 14.25 0.16
C HIS A 104 14.37 14.73 1.41
N PHE A 105 15.24 13.90 2.00
CA PHE A 105 15.82 14.14 3.32
C PHE A 105 17.23 14.74 3.24
N GLY A 106 17.45 15.75 4.07
CA GLY A 106 18.77 16.15 4.54
C GLY A 106 19.18 15.39 5.82
N PRO A 107 20.35 15.71 6.38
CA PRO A 107 20.82 15.11 7.64
C PRO A 107 19.78 15.24 8.75
N ASN A 108 19.53 14.14 9.48
CA ASN A 108 18.61 14.07 10.63
C ASN A 108 17.14 14.44 10.34
N GLN A 109 16.67 14.30 9.09
CA GLN A 109 15.28 14.59 8.70
C GLN A 109 14.36 13.37 8.62
N SER A 110 14.71 12.28 9.32
CA SER A 110 13.87 11.08 9.39
C SER A 110 12.59 11.31 10.19
N ALA A 111 11.50 10.71 9.75
CA ALA A 111 10.22 10.71 10.43
C ALA A 111 10.26 9.83 11.69
N ARG A 112 9.50 10.24 12.71
CA ARG A 112 9.20 9.44 13.92
C ARG A 112 7.92 8.63 13.73
N LEU A 113 6.99 9.15 12.93
CA LEU A 113 5.73 8.53 12.58
C LEU A 113 5.52 8.65 11.07
N ILE A 114 5.17 7.54 10.41
CA ILE A 114 4.87 7.47 8.99
C ILE A 114 3.39 7.11 8.84
N VAL A 115 2.59 8.04 8.33
CA VAL A 115 1.18 7.82 8.05
C VAL A 115 0.99 7.55 6.56
N ASN A 116 0.40 6.39 6.25
CA ASN A 116 0.04 5.99 4.90
C ASN A 116 -1.48 6.06 4.75
N GLU A 117 -1.97 7.13 4.11
CA GLU A 117 -3.39 7.39 3.91
C GLU A 117 -3.84 7.00 2.52
N VAL A 118 -4.85 6.13 2.44
CA VAL A 118 -5.40 5.65 1.17
C VAL A 118 -6.73 6.32 0.89
N HIS A 119 -6.77 7.03 -0.23
CA HIS A 119 -7.95 7.68 -0.80
C HIS A 119 -8.48 6.82 -1.95
N SER A 120 -9.18 5.76 -1.60
CA SER A 120 -9.73 4.76 -2.53
C SER A 120 -11.10 4.27 -2.09
N LEU A 121 -11.85 3.68 -3.02
CA LEU A 121 -13.04 2.88 -2.72
C LEU A 121 -12.68 1.43 -2.37
N GLU A 122 -11.44 1.02 -2.64
CA GLU A 122 -10.96 -0.35 -2.43
C GLU A 122 -10.21 -0.48 -1.10
N ALA A 123 -10.33 -1.65 -0.49
CA ALA A 123 -9.60 -2.00 0.72
C ALA A 123 -8.12 -2.31 0.43
N SER A 124 -7.24 -1.88 1.34
CA SER A 124 -5.81 -2.20 1.26
C SER A 124 -5.55 -3.68 1.50
N GLN A 125 -4.66 -4.28 0.71
CA GLN A 125 -4.24 -5.67 0.81
C GLN A 125 -2.84 -5.77 1.40
N LEU A 126 -2.71 -6.24 2.65
CA LEU A 126 -1.43 -6.40 3.34
C LEU A 126 -1.07 -7.88 3.44
N ARG A 127 -0.29 -8.36 2.47
CA ARG A 127 0.06 -9.78 2.31
C ARG A 127 1.50 -10.13 2.69
N GLY A 128 2.27 -9.13 3.09
CA GLY A 128 3.69 -9.27 3.45
C GLY A 128 4.14 -8.14 4.38
N PRO A 129 5.42 -8.15 4.78
CA PRO A 129 5.93 -7.19 5.74
C PRO A 129 6.11 -5.80 5.15
N VAL A 130 5.83 -4.77 5.96
CA VAL A 130 6.23 -3.39 5.71
C VAL A 130 7.48 -3.10 6.52
N GLU A 131 8.58 -2.77 5.85
CA GLU A 131 9.87 -2.47 6.48
C GLU A 131 10.16 -0.97 6.45
N VAL A 132 10.48 -0.38 7.61
CA VAL A 132 11.04 0.96 7.68
C VAL A 132 12.56 0.88 7.50
N ALA A 133 13.08 1.44 6.41
CA ALA A 133 14.52 1.53 6.19
C ALA A 133 15.09 2.77 6.89
N GLY A 134 16.23 2.64 7.57
CA GLY A 134 16.85 3.74 8.33
C GLY A 134 16.38 3.81 9.78
N PRO A 135 16.27 5.02 10.37
CA PRO A 135 15.79 5.17 11.74
C PRO A 135 14.41 4.56 11.96
N ARG A 136 14.26 3.85 13.08
CA ARG A 136 13.01 3.22 13.54
C ARG A 136 11.90 4.26 13.67
N ALA A 137 10.69 3.91 13.24
CA ALA A 137 9.51 4.78 13.30
C ALA A 137 8.24 4.01 13.67
N GLU A 138 7.18 4.74 13.99
CA GLU A 138 5.81 4.23 14.03
C GLU A 138 5.20 4.24 12.63
N VAL A 139 4.27 3.33 12.36
CA VAL A 139 3.62 3.20 11.05
C VAL A 139 2.12 3.12 11.21
N VAL A 140 1.41 4.00 10.49
CA VAL A 140 -0.05 3.96 10.36
C VAL A 140 -0.38 3.60 8.91
N VAL A 141 -1.33 2.68 8.72
CA VAL A 141 -2.00 2.45 7.44
C VAL A 141 -3.48 2.77 7.65
N ALA A 142 -3.95 3.84 7.02
CA ALA A 142 -5.30 4.34 7.13
C ALA A 142 -6.03 4.20 5.79
N ASN A 143 -7.08 3.38 5.76
CA ASN A 143 -7.93 3.22 4.59
C ASN A 143 -9.40 3.07 5.02
N PRO A 144 -10.22 4.13 4.91
CA PRO A 144 -11.63 4.07 5.29
C PRO A 144 -12.47 3.05 4.54
N SER A 145 -12.02 2.59 3.37
CA SER A 145 -12.73 1.55 2.61
C SER A 145 -12.44 0.13 3.10
N GLY A 146 -11.41 -0.06 3.92
CA GLY A 146 -11.10 -1.32 4.59
C GLY A 146 -9.63 -1.70 4.51
N ILE A 147 -9.23 -2.68 5.33
CA ILE A 147 -7.90 -3.27 5.31
C ILE A 147 -8.03 -4.79 5.44
N VAL A 148 -7.34 -5.53 4.59
CA VAL A 148 -7.28 -7.00 4.60
C VAL A 148 -5.84 -7.43 4.83
N VAL A 149 -5.61 -8.21 5.88
CA VAL A 149 -4.30 -8.76 6.26
C VAL A 149 -4.31 -10.27 6.03
N ASN A 150 -3.33 -10.76 5.28
CA ASN A 150 -3.13 -12.18 4.97
C ASN A 150 -1.61 -12.46 4.82
N GLY A 151 -0.91 -12.66 5.93
CA GLY A 151 0.56 -12.77 5.96
C GLY A 151 1.29 -11.45 6.23
N GLY A 152 0.61 -10.44 6.78
CA GLY A 152 1.18 -9.13 7.05
C GLY A 152 2.19 -9.12 8.22
N GLY A 153 2.95 -8.04 8.33
CA GLY A 153 3.89 -7.83 9.43
C GLY A 153 4.63 -6.49 9.32
N PHE A 154 5.44 -6.15 10.32
CA PHE A 154 6.20 -4.90 10.35
C PHE A 154 7.65 -5.14 10.76
N ILE A 155 8.59 -4.44 10.12
CA ILE A 155 10.03 -4.55 10.37
C ILE A 155 10.59 -3.16 10.67
N ASN A 156 11.40 -3.07 11.73
CA ASN A 156 11.98 -1.81 12.21
C ASN A 156 10.91 -0.76 12.57
N THR A 157 9.81 -1.25 13.17
CA THR A 157 8.67 -0.46 13.62
C THR A 157 8.50 -0.59 15.13
N SER A 158 8.13 0.48 15.83
CA SER A 158 7.76 0.42 17.26
C SER A 158 6.29 0.12 17.47
N ARG A 159 5.44 0.87 16.77
CA ARG A 159 3.98 0.77 16.82
C ARG A 159 3.43 0.70 15.40
N ALA A 160 2.51 -0.24 15.18
CA ALA A 160 1.77 -0.34 13.93
C ALA A 160 0.27 -0.13 14.18
N THR A 161 -0.35 0.80 13.45
CA THR A 161 -1.79 1.06 13.53
C THR A 161 -2.42 0.77 12.17
N LEU A 162 -3.35 -0.18 12.14
CA LEU A 162 -4.20 -0.44 10.98
C LEU A 162 -5.58 0.14 11.27
N THR A 163 -6.00 1.13 10.48
CA THR A 163 -7.25 1.83 10.74
C THR A 163 -8.12 2.07 9.51
N THR A 164 -9.43 2.03 9.71
CA THR A 164 -10.42 2.52 8.73
C THR A 164 -10.94 3.91 9.09
N GLY A 165 -10.34 4.56 10.09
CA GLY A 165 -10.62 5.95 10.38
C GLY A 165 -9.87 6.90 9.48
N GLN A 166 -10.48 8.05 9.20
CA GLN A 166 -9.79 9.17 8.58
C GLN A 166 -8.88 9.83 9.63
N PRO A 167 -7.57 9.94 9.40
CA PRO A 167 -6.69 10.66 10.31
C PRO A 167 -7.04 12.15 10.38
N TYR A 168 -6.85 12.75 11.55
CA TYR A 168 -6.89 14.21 11.73
C TYR A 168 -5.66 14.67 12.49
N TYR A 169 -5.21 15.88 12.17
CA TYR A 169 -3.91 16.39 12.57
C TYR A 169 -4.03 17.67 13.41
N GLY A 170 -3.10 17.85 14.33
CA GLY A 170 -2.90 19.11 15.05
C GLY A 170 -2.33 20.20 14.13
N ALA A 171 -2.35 21.45 14.61
CA ALA A 171 -1.85 22.60 13.85
C ALA A 171 -0.34 22.54 13.55
N ASP A 172 0.42 21.80 14.36
CA ASP A 172 1.86 21.54 14.18
C ASP A 172 2.17 20.35 13.25
N GLY A 173 1.12 19.70 12.72
CA GLY A 173 1.22 18.51 11.89
C GLY A 173 1.46 17.23 12.70
N SER A 174 1.19 17.22 14.01
CA SER A 174 1.11 15.99 14.81
C SER A 174 -0.14 15.18 14.46
N LEU A 175 -0.06 13.85 14.50
CA LEU A 175 -1.24 12.99 14.36
C LEU A 175 -2.04 13.03 15.67
N ALA A 176 -3.23 13.61 15.64
CA ALA A 176 -4.06 13.74 16.84
C ALA A 176 -4.98 12.53 17.05
N GLY A 177 -5.41 11.86 15.97
CA GLY A 177 -6.21 10.65 16.05
C GLY A 177 -6.95 10.30 14.77
N PHE A 178 -8.03 9.52 14.92
CA PHE A 178 -8.82 8.98 13.82
C PHE A 178 -10.32 9.20 14.02
N ASN A 179 -11.02 9.55 12.93
CA ASN A 179 -12.47 9.52 12.85
C ASN A 179 -12.92 8.25 12.12
N VAL A 180 -13.45 7.30 12.87
CA VAL A 180 -13.89 6.00 12.38
C VAL A 180 -15.39 6.03 12.15
N SER A 181 -15.83 6.08 10.91
CA SER A 181 -17.25 6.01 10.55
C SER A 181 -17.64 4.72 9.84
N ARG A 182 -16.71 4.07 9.13
CA ARG A 182 -16.97 2.91 8.25
C ARG A 182 -15.73 2.02 8.11
N GLY A 183 -15.85 0.96 7.30
CA GLY A 183 -14.76 0.07 6.92
C GLY A 183 -14.54 -1.11 7.86
N LEU A 184 -13.99 -2.19 7.31
CA LEU A 184 -13.68 -3.43 8.03
C LEU A 184 -12.18 -3.66 7.99
N VAL A 185 -11.60 -4.03 9.14
CA VAL A 185 -10.28 -4.68 9.20
C VAL A 185 -10.52 -6.19 9.24
N THR A 186 -9.99 -6.92 8.27
CA THR A 186 -10.05 -8.39 8.23
C THR A 186 -8.65 -8.97 8.34
N VAL A 187 -8.45 -9.91 9.25
CA VAL A 187 -7.24 -10.73 9.36
C VAL A 187 -7.61 -12.18 9.08
N HIS A 188 -7.07 -12.77 8.02
CA HIS A 188 -7.44 -14.11 7.57
C HIS A 188 -6.33 -14.76 6.73
N GLY A 189 -6.41 -16.07 6.53
CA GLY A 189 -5.40 -16.79 5.75
C GLY A 189 -4.11 -16.95 6.55
N ALA A 190 -2.98 -16.50 6.01
CA ALA A 190 -1.69 -16.52 6.71
C ALA A 190 -1.69 -15.53 7.89
N GLU A 191 -0.94 -15.87 8.93
CA GLU A 191 -0.91 -15.13 10.19
C GLU A 191 -0.55 -13.65 10.01
N PHE A 192 -1.02 -12.80 10.94
CA PHE A 192 -0.46 -11.46 11.10
C PHE A 192 0.65 -11.51 12.16
N ASN A 193 1.92 -11.44 11.72
CA ASN A 193 3.06 -11.51 12.62
C ASN A 193 3.63 -10.12 12.93
N ALA A 194 3.39 -9.67 14.15
CA ALA A 194 3.88 -8.44 14.74
C ALA A 194 4.55 -8.69 16.12
N SER A 195 5.06 -9.91 16.34
CA SER A 195 5.69 -10.33 17.60
C SER A 195 6.99 -9.57 17.92
N ASN A 196 7.61 -9.00 16.88
CA ASN A 196 8.87 -8.25 16.95
C ASN A 196 8.69 -6.76 17.24
N ILE A 197 7.46 -6.23 17.23
CA ILE A 197 7.16 -4.82 17.53
C ILE A 197 6.51 -4.68 18.91
N ASP A 198 6.41 -3.45 19.41
CA ASP A 198 6.00 -3.22 20.79
C ASP A 198 4.47 -3.11 20.92
N GLN A 199 3.79 -2.61 19.89
CA GLN A 199 2.34 -2.42 19.90
C GLN A 199 1.72 -2.52 18.51
N VAL A 200 0.54 -3.15 18.45
CA VAL A 200 -0.36 -3.17 17.30
C VAL A 200 -1.71 -2.59 17.73
N ASP A 201 -2.25 -1.68 16.92
CA ASP A 201 -3.62 -1.20 17.08
C ASP A 201 -4.46 -1.53 15.84
N LEU A 202 -5.61 -2.16 16.05
CA LEU A 202 -6.65 -2.33 15.04
C LEU A 202 -7.81 -1.39 15.38
N ILE A 203 -8.02 -0.35 14.57
CA ILE A 203 -8.98 0.72 14.86
C ILE A 203 -9.96 0.85 13.70
N ALA A 204 -11.16 0.29 13.80
CA ALA A 204 -12.07 0.22 12.66
C ALA A 204 -13.55 0.20 13.03
N ARG A 205 -14.45 0.39 12.04
CA ARG A 205 -15.89 0.29 12.32
C ARG A 205 -16.27 -1.12 12.74
N ALA A 206 -15.65 -2.12 12.13
CA ALA A 206 -15.67 -3.50 12.58
C ALA A 206 -14.31 -4.16 12.35
N VAL A 207 -14.03 -5.22 13.11
CA VAL A 207 -12.83 -6.05 13.02
C VAL A 207 -13.24 -7.51 12.93
N ARG A 208 -12.66 -8.25 11.99
CA ARG A 208 -12.82 -9.69 11.84
C ARG A 208 -11.47 -10.38 11.86
N VAL A 209 -11.33 -11.41 12.70
CA VAL A 209 -10.09 -12.18 12.87
C VAL A 209 -10.40 -13.66 12.73
N ASN A 210 -9.90 -14.27 11.66
CA ASN A 210 -10.11 -15.69 11.31
C ASN A 210 -8.78 -16.45 11.17
N THR A 211 -7.70 -15.89 11.67
CA THR A 211 -6.34 -16.48 11.72
C THR A 211 -5.58 -15.82 12.86
N GLU A 212 -4.40 -16.35 13.22
CA GLU A 212 -3.62 -15.89 14.34
C GLU A 212 -3.04 -14.48 14.14
N ILE A 213 -3.04 -13.72 15.24
CA ILE A 213 -2.31 -12.45 15.37
C ILE A 213 -1.27 -12.64 16.46
N TYR A 214 0.01 -12.53 16.09
CA TYR A 214 1.11 -12.55 17.04
C TYR A 214 1.54 -11.12 17.35
N ALA A 215 1.31 -10.64 18.57
CA ALA A 215 1.70 -9.30 19.01
C ALA A 215 2.10 -9.31 20.49
N LYS A 216 3.01 -8.41 20.90
CA LYS A 216 3.32 -8.20 22.32
C LYS A 216 2.17 -7.51 23.05
N ASN A 217 1.66 -6.43 22.45
CA ASN A 217 0.49 -5.70 22.89
C ASN A 217 -0.42 -5.49 21.69
N LEU A 218 -1.68 -5.93 21.79
CA LEU A 218 -2.71 -5.75 20.76
C LEU A 218 -3.88 -4.96 21.34
N ASN A 219 -4.14 -3.80 20.77
CA ASN A 219 -5.35 -3.02 21.06
C ASN A 219 -6.34 -3.15 19.92
N VAL A 220 -7.62 -3.31 20.25
CA VAL A 220 -8.70 -3.35 19.27
C VAL A 220 -9.76 -2.34 19.66
N VAL A 221 -9.97 -1.32 18.82
CA VAL A 221 -11.03 -0.34 18.96
C VAL A 221 -12.01 -0.53 17.82
N SER A 222 -13.23 -0.94 18.14
CA SER A 222 -14.30 -1.17 17.17
C SER A 222 -15.47 -0.20 17.35
N GLY A 223 -16.21 0.07 16.27
CA GLY A 223 -17.39 0.93 16.28
C GLY A 223 -17.17 2.29 15.61
N ALA A 224 -18.22 3.12 15.60
CA ALA A 224 -18.12 4.46 15.07
C ALA A 224 -17.61 5.41 16.15
N ASN A 225 -16.34 5.80 16.08
CA ASN A 225 -15.67 6.53 17.15
C ASN A 225 -14.73 7.62 16.61
N HIS A 226 -14.58 8.67 17.40
CA HIS A 226 -13.39 9.51 17.41
C HIS A 226 -12.37 8.88 18.38
N VAL A 227 -11.15 8.63 17.90
CA VAL A 227 -10.13 7.85 18.64
C VAL A 227 -8.83 8.65 18.67
N PRO A 228 -8.46 9.25 19.82
CA PRO A 228 -7.16 9.93 19.98
C PRO A 228 -6.01 8.94 19.80
N TYR A 229 -4.95 9.35 19.10
CA TYR A 229 -3.83 8.46 18.76
C TYR A 229 -3.07 7.97 20.00
N ASP A 230 -2.84 8.84 20.98
CA ASP A 230 -2.00 8.55 22.15
C ASP A 230 -2.70 7.67 23.18
N THR A 231 -4.00 7.89 23.39
CA THR A 231 -4.74 7.25 24.51
C THR A 231 -5.65 6.12 24.06
N LEU A 232 -6.00 6.07 22.77
CA LEU A 232 -7.02 5.17 22.22
C LEU A 232 -8.39 5.27 22.92
N ALA A 233 -8.64 6.36 23.66
CA ALA A 233 -9.86 6.59 24.41
C ALA A 233 -11.00 6.96 23.46
N ALA A 234 -11.73 5.95 23.01
CA ALA A 234 -12.77 6.09 21.99
C ALA A 234 -13.98 6.88 22.52
N THR A 235 -14.40 7.89 21.75
CA THR A 235 -15.66 8.61 21.96
C THR A 235 -16.60 8.36 20.80
N THR A 236 -17.81 7.88 21.09
CA THR A 236 -18.76 7.50 20.04
C THR A 236 -19.13 8.68 19.15
N ILE A 237 -19.19 8.44 17.84
CA ILE A 237 -19.71 9.37 16.83
C ILE A 237 -20.79 8.69 16.00
N GLN A 238 -21.44 9.45 15.12
CA GLN A 238 -22.34 8.88 14.13
C GLN A 238 -21.53 8.09 13.10
N GLY A 239 -21.93 6.84 12.86
CA GLY A 239 -21.34 5.99 11.83
C GLY A 239 -22.06 6.09 10.49
N ASP A 240 -21.38 5.69 9.41
CA ASP A 240 -21.99 5.58 8.09
C ASP A 240 -22.70 4.24 7.95
N GLY A 241 -23.88 4.26 7.33
CA GLY A 241 -24.67 3.05 7.06
C GLY A 241 -25.16 2.32 8.32
N PRO A 242 -25.78 1.14 8.15
CA PRO A 242 -26.27 0.35 9.26
C PRO A 242 -25.12 -0.08 10.19
N ALA A 243 -25.43 -0.19 11.48
CA ALA A 243 -24.46 -0.75 12.43
C ALA A 243 -24.15 -2.21 12.09
N PRO A 244 -22.86 -2.63 12.16
CA PRO A 244 -22.51 -4.04 12.07
C PRO A 244 -23.27 -4.85 13.13
N SER A 245 -23.71 -6.06 12.78
CA SER A 245 -24.33 -6.98 13.74
C SER A 245 -23.35 -7.42 14.84
N VAL A 246 -22.07 -7.48 14.49
CA VAL A 246 -20.94 -7.78 15.38
C VAL A 246 -19.81 -6.81 15.03
N SER A 247 -19.27 -6.11 16.02
CA SER A 247 -18.17 -5.15 15.81
C SER A 247 -16.78 -5.80 15.92
N ILE A 248 -16.68 -6.93 16.65
CA ILE A 248 -15.48 -7.77 16.70
C ILE A 248 -15.91 -9.23 16.54
N ASP A 249 -15.54 -9.83 15.42
CA ASP A 249 -15.87 -11.21 15.04
C ASP A 249 -14.59 -12.05 15.01
N VAL A 250 -14.53 -13.10 15.84
CA VAL A 250 -13.35 -13.96 15.99
C VAL A 250 -13.73 -15.41 15.71
N GLY A 251 -13.08 -16.02 14.72
CA GLY A 251 -13.27 -17.43 14.39
C GLY A 251 -12.59 -18.36 15.39
N GLN A 252 -12.99 -19.64 15.42
CA GLN A 252 -12.19 -20.68 16.07
C GLN A 252 -10.85 -20.78 15.34
N LEU A 253 -9.77 -20.51 16.07
CA LEU A 253 -8.38 -20.66 15.65
C LEU A 253 -7.91 -22.10 15.93
#